data_AF-A0A841CJR4-F1
#
_entry.id   AF-A0A841CJR4-F1
#
_cell.length_a   1.000
_cell.length_b   1.000
_cell.length_c   1.000
_cell.angle_alpha   90.00
_cell.angle_beta   90.00
_cell.angle_gamma   90.00
#
_symmetry.space_group_name_H-M   'P 1'
#
loop_
_entity.id
_entity.type
_entity.pdbx_description
1 polymer ?
#
loop_
_entity_poly.entity_id
_entity_poly.type
_entity_poly.pdbx_seq_one_letter_code
_entity_poly.pdbx_strand_id
1 'polypeptide(L)' 'MPKTIRLRTKAFAKAALLAGYTSDYALAKAMEVNRSTVARVLSGHLHPGPAFIGGALTALAPMQFEDLFEVVPASTGNG' A
#
# COMPACT_ATOMS: atom_id res chain seq x y z
N MET A 1 19.08 11.92 7.73
CA MET A 1 18.21 11.91 6.53
C MET A 1 16.80 11.53 6.98
N PRO A 2 15.77 12.28 6.62
CA PRO A 2 14.39 11.90 6.92
C PRO A 2 14.07 10.50 6.36
N LYS A 3 13.15 9.80 7.01
CA LYS A 3 12.68 8.46 6.60
C LYS A 3 11.25 8.56 6.11
N THR A 4 10.86 7.67 5.22
CA THR A 4 9.49 7.54 4.71
C THR A 4 9.14 6.08 4.53
N ILE A 5 7.85 5.81 4.35
CA ILE A 5 7.32 4.48 4.12
C ILE A 5 7.10 4.30 2.61
N ARG A 6 7.49 3.14 2.10
CA ARG A 6 7.25 2.73 0.72
C ARG A 6 6.47 1.41 0.70
N LEU A 7 5.61 1.26 -0.29
CA LEU A 7 4.91 0.01 -0.54
C LEU A 7 5.84 -1.01 -1.20
N ARG A 8 5.85 -2.25 -0.71
CA ARG A 8 6.45 -3.38 -1.40
C ARG A 8 5.48 -3.88 -2.47
N THR A 9 5.36 -3.14 -3.58
CA THR A 9 4.30 -3.33 -4.59
C THR A 9 4.11 -4.79 -5.04
N LYS A 10 5.19 -5.54 -5.24
CA LYS A 10 5.12 -6.98 -5.61
C LYS A 10 4.54 -7.86 -4.50
N ALA A 11 4.97 -7.65 -3.26
CA ALA A 11 4.47 -8.40 -2.11
C ALA A 11 3.00 -8.07 -1.84
N PHE A 12 2.66 -6.77 -1.89
CA PHE A 12 1.30 -6.30 -1.73
C PHE A 12 0.35 -6.84 -2.82
N ALA A 13 0.73 -6.78 -4.09
CA ALA A 13 -0.08 -7.31 -5.19
C ALA A 13 -0.31 -8.82 -5.04
N LYS A 14 0.71 -9.57 -4.60
CA LYS A 14 0.58 -11.00 -4.30
C LYS A 14 -0.36 -11.26 -3.13
N ALA A 15 -0.23 -10.50 -2.04
CA ALA A 15 -1.10 -10.63 -0.87
C ALA A 15 -2.56 -10.32 -1.22
N ALA A 16 -2.82 -9.26 -2.00
CA ALA A 16 -4.16 -8.90 -2.46
C ALA A 16 -4.80 -10.02 -3.30
N LEU A 17 -4.04 -10.61 -4.23
CA LEU A 17 -4.53 -11.73 -5.04
C LEU A 17 -4.84 -12.96 -4.17
N LEU A 18 -3.96 -13.30 -3.22
CA LEU A 18 -4.16 -14.44 -2.31
C LEU A 18 -5.34 -14.22 -1.35
N ALA A 19 -5.63 -12.98 -0.99
CA ALA A 19 -6.81 -12.59 -0.21
C ALA A 19 -8.11 -12.56 -1.04
N GLY A 20 -8.04 -12.84 -2.35
CA GLY A 20 -9.20 -12.89 -3.25
C GLY A 20 -9.61 -11.55 -3.87
N TYR A 21 -8.80 -10.49 -3.71
CA TYR A 21 -9.07 -9.20 -4.34
C TYR A 21 -8.53 -9.16 -5.77
N THR A 22 -9.42 -9.34 -6.74
CA THR A 22 -9.09 -9.39 -8.18
C THR A 22 -9.16 -8.03 -8.88
N SER A 23 -9.50 -6.95 -8.15
CA SER A 23 -9.54 -5.59 -8.70
C SER A 23 -9.18 -4.54 -7.65
N ASP A 24 -8.61 -3.42 -8.11
CA ASP A 24 -8.30 -2.25 -7.27
C ASP A 24 -9.55 -1.72 -6.56
N TYR A 25 -10.73 -1.83 -7.18
CA TYR A 25 -11.98 -1.37 -6.57
C TYR A 25 -12.37 -2.23 -5.37
N ALA A 26 -12.34 -3.57 -5.51
CA ALA A 26 -12.66 -4.48 -4.43
C ALA A 26 -11.68 -4.32 -3.26
N LEU A 27 -10.39 -4.18 -3.57
CA LEU A 27 -9.36 -3.93 -2.57
C LEU A 27 -9.54 -2.58 -1.88
N ALA A 28 -9.78 -1.50 -2.63
CA ALA A 28 -10.02 -0.18 -2.07
C ALA A 28 -11.23 -0.15 -1.12
N LYS A 29 -12.30 -0.86 -1.47
CA LYS A 29 -13.48 -1.02 -0.61
C LYS A 29 -13.15 -1.76 0.68
N ALA A 30 -12.39 -2.86 0.60
CA ALA A 30 -11.97 -3.62 1.78
C ALA A 30 -11.01 -2.84 2.68
N MET A 31 -10.16 -2.00 2.10
CA MET A 31 -9.24 -1.11 2.81
C MET A 31 -9.90 0.18 3.31
N GLU A 32 -11.16 0.43 2.96
CA GLU A 32 -11.90 1.67 3.27
C GLU A 32 -11.19 2.95 2.77
N VAL A 33 -10.58 2.89 1.58
CA VAL A 33 -9.91 4.03 0.94
C VAL A 33 -10.45 4.30 -0.47
N ASN A 34 -10.14 5.48 -1.01
CA ASN A 34 -10.51 5.81 -2.38
C ASN A 34 -9.70 4.94 -3.39
N ARG A 35 -10.37 4.42 -4.42
CA ARG A 35 -9.71 3.68 -5.51
C ARG A 35 -8.56 4.45 -6.16
N SER A 36 -8.70 5.76 -6.33
CA SER A 36 -7.64 6.61 -6.90
C SER A 36 -6.40 6.67 -6.01
N THR A 37 -6.58 6.61 -4.68
CA THR A 37 -5.46 6.48 -3.73
C THR A 37 -4.73 5.16 -3.93
N VAL A 38 -5.47 4.04 -4.07
CA VAL A 38 -4.86 2.73 -4.33
C VAL A 38 -4.04 2.73 -5.61
N ALA A 39 -4.63 3.20 -6.71
CA ALA A 39 -3.94 3.26 -8.00
C ALA A 39 -2.66 4.13 -7.93
N ARG A 40 -2.71 5.29 -7.28
CA ARG A 40 -1.55 6.20 -7.13
C ARG A 40 -0.44 5.62 -6.26
N VAL A 41 -0.79 4.91 -5.18
CA VAL A 41 0.22 4.24 -4.33
C VAL A 41 0.85 3.05 -5.05
N LEU A 42 0.04 2.21 -5.73
CA LEU A 42 0.54 1.06 -6.49
C LEU A 42 1.48 1.46 -7.63
N SER A 43 1.19 2.58 -8.28
CA SER A 43 2.01 3.15 -9.37
C SER A 43 3.20 3.99 -8.88
N GLY A 44 3.35 4.21 -7.56
CA GLY A 44 4.46 4.97 -6.99
C GLY A 44 4.32 6.49 -7.07
N HIS A 45 3.18 7.02 -7.54
CA HIS A 45 2.90 8.46 -7.59
C HIS A 45 2.48 9.07 -6.23
N LEU A 46 2.26 8.23 -5.23
CA LEU A 46 1.87 8.65 -3.89
C LEU A 46 2.49 7.72 -2.84
N HIS A 47 3.03 8.30 -1.78
CA HIS A 47 3.48 7.53 -0.62
C HIS A 47 2.26 7.03 0.18
N PRO A 48 2.30 5.79 0.71
CA PRO A 48 1.21 5.27 1.54
C PRO A 48 1.08 6.10 2.82
N GLY A 49 -0.08 6.74 3.00
CA GLY A 49 -0.42 7.48 4.22
C GLY A 49 -1.03 6.57 5.30
N PRO A 50 -1.29 7.10 6.52
CA PRO A 50 -1.80 6.33 7.64
C PRO A 50 -3.08 5.52 7.35
N ALA A 51 -4.05 6.13 6.65
CA ALA A 51 -5.30 5.45 6.27
C ALA A 51 -5.06 4.27 5.31
N PHE A 52 -4.15 4.43 4.35
CA PHE A 52 -3.78 3.35 3.44
C PHE A 52 -3.10 2.19 4.17
N ILE A 53 -2.16 2.52 5.08
CA ILE A 53 -1.42 1.51 5.85
C ILE A 53 -2.36 0.73 6.76
N GLY A 54 -3.22 1.41 7.53
CA GLY A 54 -4.20 0.76 8.39
C GLY A 54 -5.18 -0.11 7.60
N GLY A 55 -5.73 0.42 6.52
CA GLY A 55 -6.63 -0.32 5.64
C GLY A 55 -5.99 -1.57 5.05
N ALA A 56 -4.73 -1.48 4.62
CA ALA A 56 -3.98 -2.61 4.08
C ALA A 56 -3.77 -3.72 5.13
N LEU A 57 -3.35 -3.36 6.35
CA LEU A 57 -3.08 -4.32 7.41
C LEU A 57 -4.35 -5.03 7.89
N THR A 58 -5.50 -4.35 7.84
CA THR A 58 -6.80 -4.95 8.16
C THR A 58 -7.32 -5.82 7.01
N ALA A 59 -7.33 -5.30 5.78
CA ALA A 59 -7.89 -6.01 4.62
C ALA A 59 -7.06 -7.23 4.20
N LEU A 60 -5.75 -7.20 4.44
CA LEU A 60 -4.82 -8.27 4.07
C LEU A 60 -4.32 -9.07 5.27
N ALA A 61 -5.07 -9.09 6.38
CA ALA A 61 -4.74 -9.94 7.52
C ALA A 61 -4.51 -11.41 7.07
N PRO A 62 -3.47 -12.11 7.57
CA PRO A 62 -2.65 -11.76 8.73
C PRO A 62 -1.35 -11.01 8.40
N MET A 63 -1.21 -10.38 7.22
CA MET A 63 0.02 -9.66 6.84
C MET A 63 0.39 -8.59 7.86
N GLN A 64 1.68 -8.48 8.16
CA GLN A 64 2.24 -7.47 9.04
C GLN A 64 2.81 -6.29 8.24
N PHE A 65 3.24 -5.25 8.95
CA PHE A 65 3.79 -4.05 8.32
C PHE A 65 4.98 -4.38 7.42
N GLU A 66 5.90 -5.22 7.89
CA GLU A 66 7.15 -5.55 7.20
C GLU A 66 6.95 -6.43 5.95
N ASP A 67 5.80 -7.12 5.87
CA ASP A 67 5.42 -7.92 4.70
C ASP A 67 5.01 -7.02 3.52
N LEU A 68 4.33 -5.91 3.82
CA LEU A 68 3.68 -5.04 2.84
C LEU A 68 4.44 -3.74 2.60
N PHE A 69 5.21 -3.28 3.58
CA PHE A 69 5.85 -1.98 3.60
C PHE A 69 7.33 -2.07 3.97
N GLU A 70 8.04 -1.00 3.71
CA GLU A 70 9.43 -0.83 4.11
C GLU A 70 9.71 0.63 4.45
N VAL A 71 10.58 0.84 5.44
CA VAL A 71 11.06 2.18 5.80
C VAL A 71 12.32 2.46 4.99
N VAL A 72 12.25 3.49 4.14
CA VAL A 72 13.35 3.91 3.26
C VAL A 72 13.80 5.32 3.59
N PRO A 73 15.02 5.75 3.20
CA PRO A 73 15.36 7.16 3.20
C PRO A 73 14.33 7.94 2.37
N ALA A 74 13.82 9.05 2.92
CA ALA A 74 13.07 10.00 2.12
C ALA A 74 14.05 10.58 1.10
N SER A 75 13.93 10.16 -0.16
CA SER A 75 14.61 10.82 -1.27
C SER A 75 14.05 12.24 -1.37
N THR A 76 14.93 13.23 -1.39
CA THR A 76 14.57 14.58 -1.83
C THR A 76 14.24 14.50 -3.31
N GLY A 77 13.00 14.15 -3.67
CA GLY A 77 12.56 14.08 -5.05
C GLY A 77 12.23 15.48 -5.56
N ASN A 78 13.09 16.04 -6.41
CA ASN A 78 12.63 16.88 -7.52
C ASN A 78 11.92 15.93 -8.50
N GLY A 79 10.65 16.18 -8.77
CA GLY A 79 9.80 15.40 -9.69
C GLY A 79 8.35 15.78 -9.53
#